data_AF-A0AAE4F1M3-F1
#
_entry.id   AF-A0AAE4F1M3-F1
#
_cell.length_a   1.000
_cell.length_b   1.000
_cell.length_c   1.000
_cell.angle_alpha   90.00
_cell.angle_beta   90.00
_cell.angle_gamma   90.00
#
_symmetry.space_group_name_H-M   'P 1'
#
loop_
_entity.id
_entity.type
_entity.pdbx_description
1 polymer ?
#
loop_
_entity_poly.entity_id
_entity_poly.type
_entity_poly.pdbx_seq_one_letter_code
_entity_poly.pdbx_strand_id
1 'polypeptide(L)' 'MTTVPESRAFRIEETGTRLNGLELELHLFFGVWAVVERHEDRWVVATEDGERRTLVPVAD' A
#
# COMPACT_ATOMS: atom_id res chain seq x y z
N MET A 1 9.79 0.34 -11.81
CA MET A 1 8.49 0.94 -11.43
C MET A 1 7.54 -0.21 -11.24
N THR A 2 7.13 -0.52 -10.01
CA THR A 2 6.28 -1.68 -9.75
C THR A 2 4.84 -1.22 -9.80
N THR A 3 4.16 -1.51 -10.90
CA THR A 3 2.77 -1.09 -11.11
C THR A 3 1.84 -1.88 -10.20
N VAL A 4 0.90 -1.17 -9.55
CA VAL A 4 -0.17 -1.78 -8.77
C VAL A 4 -1.36 -1.88 -9.71
N PRO A 5 -1.93 -3.08 -9.96
CA PRO A 5 -3.13 -3.15 -10.78
C PRO A 5 -4.24 -2.34 -10.12
N GLU A 6 -4.86 -1.41 -10.86
CA GLU A 6 -5.88 -0.46 -10.35
C GLU A 6 -7.04 -1.16 -9.63
N SER A 7 -7.37 -2.39 -10.04
CA SER A 7 -8.42 -3.22 -9.45
C SER A 7 -8.06 -3.85 -8.09
N ARG A 8 -6.80 -3.82 -7.65
CA ARG A 8 -6.38 -4.49 -6.41
C ARG A 8 -6.58 -3.57 -5.22
N ALA A 9 -7.52 -3.92 -4.34
CA ALA A 9 -7.72 -3.23 -3.08
C ALA A 9 -6.78 -3.76 -1.98
N PHE A 10 -6.41 -2.89 -1.06
CA PHE A 10 -5.62 -3.17 0.13
C PHE A 10 -6.37 -2.69 1.38
N ARG A 11 -6.09 -3.33 2.50
CA ARG A 11 -6.48 -2.89 3.84
C ARG A 11 -5.22 -2.59 4.63
N ILE A 12 -5.18 -1.43 5.26
CA ILE A 12 -4.18 -1.10 6.29
C ILE A 12 -4.53 -1.94 7.52
N GLU A 13 -3.64 -2.85 7.91
CA GLU A 13 -3.88 -3.80 9.01
C GLU A 13 -4.17 -3.06 10.32
N GLU A 14 -3.40 -2.00 10.60
CA GLU A 14 -3.40 -1.28 11.87
C GLU A 14 -4.69 -0.48 12.10
N THR A 15 -5.28 0.10 11.05
CA THR A 15 -6.45 0.99 11.16
C THR A 15 -7.71 0.36 10.58
N GLY A 16 -7.57 -0.68 9.77
CA GLY A 16 -8.65 -1.24 8.97
C GLY A 16 -9.08 -0.39 7.77
N THR A 17 -8.40 0.73 7.51
CA THR A 17 -8.68 1.61 6.38
C THR A 17 -8.46 0.88 5.06
N ARG A 18 -9.37 1.03 4.11
CA ARG A 18 -9.20 0.50 2.74
C ARG A 18 -8.50 1.53 1.85
N LEU A 19 -7.63 1.03 0.99
CA LEU A 19 -6.95 1.75 -0.08
C LEU A 19 -7.19 1.00 -1.38
N ASN A 20 -7.62 1.68 -2.43
CA ASN A 20 -7.65 1.07 -3.75
C ASN A 20 -6.25 1.10 -4.41
N GLY A 21 -6.10 0.37 -5.53
CA GLY A 21 -4.80 0.23 -6.20
C GLY A 21 -4.27 1.55 -6.73
N LEU A 22 -5.16 2.42 -7.24
CA LEU A 22 -4.80 3.75 -7.74
C LEU A 22 -4.34 4.67 -6.61
N GLU A 23 -5.03 4.70 -5.46
CA GLU A 23 -4.61 5.48 -4.30
C GLU A 23 -3.21 5.08 -3.85
N LEU A 24 -2.93 3.77 -3.75
CA LEU A 24 -1.59 3.30 -3.41
C LEU A 24 -0.56 3.70 -4.46
N GLU A 25 -0.88 3.55 -5.75
CA GLU A 25 0.03 3.94 -6.83
C GLU A 25 0.38 5.42 -6.78
N LEU A 26 -0.59 6.30 -6.51
CA LEU A 26 -0.35 7.74 -6.38
C LEU A 26 0.56 8.06 -5.19
N HIS A 27 0.35 7.45 -4.02
CA HIS A 27 1.24 7.66 -2.86
C HIS A 27 2.69 7.28 -3.17
N LEU A 28 2.89 6.17 -3.90
CA LEU A 28 4.21 5.70 -4.30
C LEU A 28 4.82 6.59 -5.41
N PHE A 29 4.01 7.02 -6.37
CA PHE A 29 4.45 7.85 -7.49
C PHE A 29 4.94 9.23 -7.03
N PHE A 30 4.20 9.87 -6.12
CA PHE A 30 4.58 11.16 -5.56
C PHE A 30 5.65 11.05 -4.46
N GLY A 31 6.07 9.83 -4.09
CA GLY A 31 7.05 9.60 -3.04
C GLY A 31 6.57 9.95 -1.64
N VAL A 32 5.26 10.11 -1.44
CA VAL A 32 4.65 10.31 -0.13
C VAL A 32 4.83 9.05 0.71
N TRP A 33 4.63 7.87 0.08
CA TRP A 33 4.92 6.57 0.69
C TRP A 33 6.03 5.85 -0.06
N ALA A 34 6.73 4.98 0.65
CA ALA A 34 7.77 4.12 0.08
C ALA A 34 7.56 2.65 0.49
N VAL A 35 7.68 1.72 -0.46
CA VAL A 35 7.65 0.29 -0.14
C VAL A 35 8.96 -0.10 0.56
N VAL A 36 8.84 -0.62 1.79
CA VAL A 36 9.95 -1.11 2.61
C VAL A 36 10.13 -2.61 2.42
N GLU A 37 9.04 -3.36 2.48
CA GLU A 37 9.02 -4.81 2.29
C GLU A 37 7.86 -5.22 1.40
N ARG A 38 8.07 -6.24 0.57
CA ARG A 38 7.05 -6.75 -0.35
C ARG A 38 7.02 -8.26 -0.32
N HIS A 39 5.91 -8.81 0.14
CA HIS A 39 5.58 -10.23 0.08
C HIS A 39 4.37 -10.45 -0.83
N GLU A 40 4.03 -11.71 -1.09
CA GLU A 40 2.88 -12.07 -1.94
C GLU A 40 1.55 -11.68 -1.28
N ASP A 41 1.47 -11.84 0.04
CA ASP A 41 0.28 -11.67 0.88
C ASP A 41 0.26 -10.36 1.69
N ARG A 42 1.37 -9.62 1.76
CA ARG A 42 1.43 -8.35 2.49
C ARG A 42 2.56 -7.45 2.03
N TRP A 43 2.36 -6.14 2.09
CA TRP A 43 3.40 -5.15 1.84
C TRP A 43 3.57 -4.28 3.07
N VAL A 44 4.80 -3.82 3.32
CA VAL A 44 5.08 -2.81 4.35
C VAL A 44 5.50 -1.53 3.64
N VAL A 45 4.83 -0.43 3.99
CA VAL A 45 5.13 0.89 3.45
C VAL A 45 5.53 1.83 4.58
N ALA A 46 6.49 2.72 4.32
CA ALA A 46 6.76 3.88 5.15
C ALA A 46 5.91 5.05 4.64
N THR A 47 5.19 5.72 5.53
CA THR A 47 4.42 6.94 5.22
C THR A 47 5.30 8.18 5.26
N GLU A 48 4.74 9.32 4.86
CA GLU A 48 5.39 10.64 4.93
C GLU A 48 5.89 10.98 6.34
N ASP A 49 5.11 10.60 7.37
CA ASP A 49 5.45 10.80 8.78
C ASP A 49 6.54 9.85 9.30
N GLY A 50 7.03 8.93 8.45
CA GLY A 50 7.98 7.88 8.82
C GLY A 50 7.36 6.69 9.56
N GLU A 51 6.03 6.66 9.71
CA GLU A 51 5.34 5.50 10.27
C GLU A 51 5.35 4.33 9.29
N ARG A 52 5.42 3.10 9.82
CA ARG A 52 5.28 1.89 9.01
C ARG A 52 3.84 1.43 9.06
N ARG A 53 3.28 1.11 7.89
CA ARG A 53 1.93 0.57 7.72
C ARG A 53 1.98 -0.74 6.95
N THR A 54 1.14 -1.69 7.37
CA THR A 54 1.04 -3.01 6.77
C THR A 54 -0.17 -3.05 5.85
N LEU A 55 0.07 -3.26 4.56
CA LEU A 55 -0.97 -3.37 3.54
C LEU A 55 -1.23 -4.83 3.22
N VAL A 56 -2.45 -5.28 3.50
CA VAL A 56 -2.92 -6.63 3.18
C VAL A 56 -3.85 -6.53 1.96
N PRO A 57 -3.60 -7.26 0.86
CA PRO A 57 -4.50 -7.27 -0.27
C PRO A 57 -5.87 -7.84 0.16
N VAL A 58 -6.93 -7.16 -0.22
CA VAL A 58 -8.29 -7.66 -0.04
C VAL A 58 -8.59 -8.56 -1.25
N ALA A 59 -9.01 -9.80 -0.99
CA ALA A 59 -9.57 -10.63 -2.05
C ALA A 59 -10.86 -9.97 -2.57
N ASP A 60 -11.00 -9.90 -3.89
CA ASP A 60 -12.24 -9.45 -4.55
C ASP A 60 -13.42 -10.38 -4.20
#